data_AF-A0A496T6X2-F1
#
_entry.id   AF-A0A496T6X2-F1
#
_cell.length_a   1.000
_cell.length_b   1.000
_cell.length_c   1.000
_cell.angle_alpha   90.00
_cell.angle_beta   90.00
_cell.angle_gamma   90.00
#
_symmetry.space_group_name_H-M   'P 1'
#
loop_
_entity.id
_entity.type
_entity.pdbx_description
1 polymer ?
#
loop_
_entity_poly.entity_id
_entity_poly.type
_entity_poly.pdbx_seq_one_letter_code
_entity_poly.pdbx_strand_id
1 'polypeptide(L)'
;NKWTITDPLAFYRNLDEIPTFEPDDSVFVYVTVFNSQEDSEQPGTTVLLRYRNDRGMHRARTPFNDEGVYPDLVAGDGLYSGVWKVHHRKGIFHAFVDAIDNDTIYTDNRPYNSRVWGIPYIVE
;
A
#
# COMPACT_ATOMS: atom_id res chain seq x y z
N ASN A 1 7.87 5.61 -15.03
CA ASN A 1 6.56 5.08 -15.47
C ASN A 1 5.53 5.32 -14.38
N LYS A 2 4.40 5.98 -14.68
CA LYS A 2 3.30 6.19 -13.71
C LYS A 2 2.19 5.19 -14.02
N TRP A 3 1.81 4.38 -13.04
CA TRP A 3 0.73 3.41 -13.16
C TRP A 3 -0.44 3.86 -12.29
N THR A 4 -1.67 3.71 -12.79
CA THR A 4 -2.90 4.01 -12.04
C THR A 4 -3.77 2.75 -12.04
N ILE A 5 -4.15 2.26 -10.86
CA ILE A 5 -4.97 1.06 -10.67
C ILE A 5 -6.28 1.51 -10.03
N THR A 6 -7.39 1.41 -10.76
CA THR A 6 -8.71 1.91 -10.31
C THR A 6 -9.66 0.81 -9.87
N ASP A 7 -9.58 -0.38 -10.48
CA ASP A 7 -10.28 -1.59 -10.02
C ASP A 7 -9.29 -2.77 -9.90
N PRO A 8 -8.82 -3.04 -8.68
CA PRO A 8 -7.87 -4.11 -8.41
C PRO A 8 -8.47 -5.51 -8.39
N LEU A 9 -9.81 -5.65 -8.34
CA LEU A 9 -10.48 -6.97 -8.48
C LEU A 9 -10.66 -7.35 -9.96
N ALA A 10 -10.69 -6.37 -10.86
CA ALA A 10 -10.65 -6.57 -12.31
C ALA A 10 -9.21 -6.62 -12.87
N PHE A 11 -8.19 -6.49 -12.02
CA PHE A 11 -6.78 -6.43 -12.42
C PHE A 11 -6.19 -7.83 -12.67
N TYR A 12 -6.71 -8.54 -13.66
CA TYR A 12 -6.03 -9.68 -14.28
C TYR A 12 -5.19 -9.14 -15.45
N ARG A 13 -3.96 -8.68 -15.15
CA ARG A 13 -3.01 -8.24 -16.17
C ARG A 13 -2.54 -9.41 -17.02
N ASN A 14 -2.20 -9.10 -18.27
CA ASN A 14 -1.34 -9.94 -19.09
C ASN A 14 0.03 -10.05 -18.41
N LEU A 15 0.68 -11.23 -18.41
CA LEU A 15 1.95 -11.44 -17.70
C LEU A 15 3.07 -10.48 -18.17
N ASP A 16 2.95 -9.97 -19.40
CA ASP A 16 3.89 -9.02 -20.03
C ASP A 16 3.85 -7.60 -19.42
N GLU A 17 2.94 -7.33 -18.48
CA GLU A 17 2.72 -6.00 -17.89
C GLU A 17 3.02 -5.93 -16.38
N ILE A 18 3.72 -6.96 -15.85
CA ILE A 18 4.21 -6.96 -14.46
C ILE A 18 5.28 -5.87 -14.31
N PRO A 19 5.20 -5.01 -13.28
CA PRO A 19 6.23 -4.01 -13.02
C PRO A 19 7.60 -4.67 -12.80
N THR A 20 8.60 -4.19 -13.53
CA THR A 20 10.01 -4.53 -13.33
C THR A 20 10.73 -3.36 -12.68
N PHE A 21 11.60 -3.67 -11.73
CA PHE A 21 12.42 -2.72 -10.99
C PHE A 21 13.87 -3.20 -10.94
N GLU A 22 14.79 -2.26 -10.70
CA GLU A 22 16.17 -2.60 -10.34
C GLU A 22 16.25 -2.91 -8.84
N PRO A 23 17.26 -3.69 -8.42
CA PRO A 23 17.59 -3.86 -7.01
C PRO A 23 17.69 -2.52 -6.29
N ASP A 24 17.10 -2.44 -5.11
CA ASP A 24 17.13 -1.23 -4.27
C ASP A 24 16.44 0.00 -4.89
N ASP A 25 15.60 -0.13 -5.90
CA ASP A 25 14.77 0.99 -6.36
C ASP A 25 13.90 1.57 -5.23
N SER A 26 13.78 2.90 -5.21
CA SER A 26 12.83 3.61 -4.34
C SER A 26 11.58 3.96 -5.14
N VAL A 27 10.46 3.33 -4.80
CA VAL A 27 9.17 3.49 -5.48
C VAL A 27 8.23 4.28 -4.58
N PHE A 28 7.70 5.40 -5.11
CA PHE A 28 6.62 6.12 -4.45
C PHE A 28 5.29 5.40 -4.69
N VAL A 29 4.56 5.18 -3.62
CA VAL A 29 3.23 4.55 -3.67
C VAL A 29 2.24 5.54 -3.07
N TYR A 30 1.16 5.76 -3.82
CA TYR A 30 0.07 6.66 -3.45
C TYR A 30 -1.23 5.86 -3.43
N VAL A 31 -2.01 6.04 -2.37
CA VAL A 31 -3.26 5.31 -2.14
C VAL A 31 -4.33 6.32 -1.79
N THR A 32 -5.26 6.54 -2.72
CA THR A 32 -6.45 7.37 -2.44
C THR A 32 -7.45 6.54 -1.67
N VAL A 33 -7.80 6.99 -0.47
CA VAL A 33 -8.82 6.39 0.37
C VAL A 33 -10.04 7.30 0.40
N PHE A 34 -11.20 6.72 0.10
CA PHE A 34 -12.49 7.34 0.34
C PHE A 34 -13.26 6.44 1.31
N ASN A 35 -13.32 6.85 2.58
CA ASN A 35 -14.15 6.20 3.59
C ASN A 35 -15.38 7.08 3.83
N SER A 36 -16.58 6.54 3.57
CA SER A 36 -17.82 7.28 3.78
C SER A 36 -18.30 7.25 5.23
N GLN A 37 -17.61 6.51 6.10
CA GLN A 37 -17.89 6.48 7.53
C GLN A 37 -17.19 7.65 8.22
N GLU A 38 -17.87 8.24 9.22
CA GLU A 38 -17.23 9.22 10.09
C GLU A 38 -16.28 8.49 11.04
N ASP A 39 -15.01 8.87 10.99
CA ASP A 39 -13.95 8.28 11.80
C ASP A 39 -14.18 8.61 13.29
N SER A 40 -14.39 7.59 14.13
CA SER A 40 -14.33 7.80 15.60
C SER A 40 -12.92 7.77 16.17
N GLU A 41 -11.95 7.28 15.40
CA GLU A 41 -10.53 7.17 15.75
C GLU A 41 -9.66 8.02 14.83
N GLN A 42 -8.54 8.54 15.33
CA GLN A 42 -7.59 9.31 14.51
C GLN A 42 -6.17 8.71 14.57
N PRO A 43 -5.52 8.45 13.41
CA PRO A 43 -6.05 8.61 12.06
C PRO A 43 -7.22 7.63 11.80
N GLY A 44 -8.14 7.99 10.92
CA GLY A 44 -9.34 7.17 10.64
C GLY A 44 -9.05 5.89 9.88
N THR A 45 -7.99 5.88 9.07
CA THR A 45 -7.58 4.72 8.29
C THR A 45 -6.09 4.46 8.49
N THR A 46 -5.73 3.20 8.69
CA THR A 46 -4.35 2.74 8.59
C THR A 46 -4.11 2.19 7.18
N VAL A 47 -3.17 2.80 6.45
CA VAL A 47 -2.68 2.29 5.17
C VAL A 47 -1.26 1.76 5.33
N LEU A 48 -1.00 0.54 4.86
CA LEU A 48 0.30 -0.11 5.00
C LEU A 48 0.68 -0.92 3.76
N LEU A 49 1.95 -0.86 3.40
CA LEU A 49 2.55 -1.73 2.39
C LEU A 49 3.22 -2.92 3.06
N ARG A 50 2.81 -4.13 2.71
CA ARG A 50 3.50 -5.38 3.03
C ARG A 50 4.27 -5.89 1.83
N TYR A 51 5.54 -6.22 2.05
CA TYR A 51 6.41 -6.71 0.97
C TYR A 51 7.46 -7.65 1.55
N ARG A 52 8.11 -8.44 0.70
CA ARG A 52 9.21 -9.30 1.15
C ARG A 52 10.39 -8.44 1.58
N ASN A 53 10.98 -8.76 2.73
CA ASN A 53 12.20 -8.11 3.19
C ASN A 53 13.41 -9.05 3.07
N ASP A 54 14.58 -8.48 3.34
CA ASP A 54 15.86 -9.18 3.27
C ASP A 54 16.21 -9.94 4.56
N ARG A 55 15.35 -9.86 5.57
CA ARG A 55 15.58 -10.34 6.93
C ARG A 55 14.64 -11.51 7.26
N GLY A 56 15.08 -12.71 6.91
CA GLY A 56 14.42 -13.97 7.28
C GLY A 56 13.20 -14.31 6.42
N MET A 57 12.25 -15.06 6.99
CA MET A 57 11.02 -15.50 6.30
C MET A 57 9.82 -14.57 6.48
N HIS A 58 10.00 -13.40 7.10
CA HIS A 58 8.90 -12.48 7.40
C HIS A 58 8.75 -11.40 6.31
N ARG A 59 7.54 -10.86 6.16
CA ARG A 59 7.28 -9.69 5.32
C ARG A 59 7.52 -8.42 6.13
N ALA A 60 8.18 -7.43 5.55
CA ALA A 60 8.21 -6.08 6.12
C ALA A 60 6.85 -5.40 5.96
N ARG A 61 6.64 -4.37 6.77
CA ARG A 61 5.49 -3.46 6.70
C ARG A 61 5.99 -2.03 6.76
N THR A 62 5.52 -1.20 5.85
CA THR A 62 5.78 0.24 5.85
C THR A 62 4.44 0.98 5.94
N PRO A 63 4.18 1.79 6.98
CA PRO A 63 2.98 2.59 7.05
C PRO A 63 3.03 3.74 6.05
N PHE A 64 1.88 4.10 5.49
CA PHE A 64 1.68 5.31 4.70
C PHE A 64 0.96 6.35 5.56
N ASN A 65 1.18 7.62 5.27
CA ASN A 65 0.58 8.73 6.03
C ASN A 65 -0.07 9.75 5.08
N ASP A 66 -0.96 10.57 5.65
CA ASP A 66 -1.71 11.66 5.03
C ASP A 66 -1.53 12.92 5.92
N GLU A 67 -0.28 13.17 6.34
CA GLU A 67 0.08 14.18 7.34
C GLU A 67 0.72 15.44 6.73
N GLY A 68 0.81 15.53 5.40
CA GLY A 68 1.53 16.58 4.68
C GLY A 68 3.05 16.49 4.87
N VAL A 69 3.56 15.30 5.19
CA VAL A 69 4.99 15.02 5.43
C VAL A 69 5.49 14.06 4.37
N TYR A 70 6.66 14.35 3.81
CA TYR A 70 7.29 13.55 2.75
C TYR A 70 7.12 12.03 2.98
N PRO A 71 6.63 11.27 1.99
CA PRO A 71 6.34 11.67 0.62
C PRO A 71 4.94 12.27 0.37
N ASP A 72 4.13 12.43 1.42
CA ASP A 72 2.85 13.12 1.32
C ASP A 72 3.04 14.65 1.21
N LEU A 73 2.22 15.29 0.39
CA LEU A 73 2.35 16.72 0.05
C LEU A 73 1.23 17.58 0.65
N VAL A 74 0.07 17.00 0.95
CA VAL A 74 -1.11 17.74 1.44
C VAL A 74 -1.78 16.91 2.52
N ALA A 75 -1.75 17.39 3.75
CA ALA A 75 -2.35 16.68 4.88
C ALA A 75 -3.89 16.62 4.77
N GLY A 76 -4.45 15.44 5.03
CA GLY A 76 -5.89 15.20 5.16
C GLY A 76 -6.65 15.26 3.84
N ASP A 77 -5.99 15.05 2.70
CA ASP A 77 -6.65 15.02 1.39
C ASP A 77 -7.12 13.60 0.99
N GLY A 78 -6.86 12.62 1.85
CA GLY A 78 -7.18 11.21 1.64
C GLY A 78 -6.15 10.48 0.78
N LEU A 79 -5.02 11.10 0.42
CA LEU A 79 -3.94 10.50 -0.35
C LEU A 79 -2.82 9.98 0.56
N TYR A 80 -2.97 8.75 1.03
CA TYR A 80 -1.94 8.10 1.83
C TYR A 80 -0.72 7.79 0.98
N SER A 81 0.44 8.30 1.40
CA SER A 81 1.67 8.25 0.62
C SER A 81 2.79 7.53 1.39
N GLY A 82 3.62 6.78 0.66
CA GLY A 82 4.79 6.13 1.23
C GLY A 82 5.88 5.79 0.22
N VAL A 83 7.10 5.58 0.73
CA VAL A 83 8.25 5.16 -0.07
C VAL A 83 8.52 3.69 0.19
N TRP A 84 8.55 2.92 -0.89
CA TRP A 84 8.87 1.51 -0.88
C TRP A 84 10.27 1.27 -1.43
N LYS A 85 11.11 0.59 -0.63
CA LYS A 85 12.40 0.08 -1.10
C LYS A 85 12.22 -1.32 -1.69
N VAL A 86 12.46 -1.45 -2.99
CA VAL A 86 12.43 -2.72 -3.71
C VAL A 86 13.51 -3.66 -3.18
N HIS A 87 13.21 -4.96 -3.20
CA HIS A 87 14.08 -6.01 -2.67
C HIS A 87 15.44 -6.07 -3.42
N HIS A 88 16.55 -6.27 -2.73
CA HIS A 88 17.90 -6.24 -3.35
C HIS A 88 18.20 -7.45 -4.24
N ARG A 89 17.52 -8.58 -4.05
CA ARG A 89 17.76 -9.79 -4.87
C ARG A 89 16.83 -9.82 -6.06
N LYS A 90 17.39 -10.24 -7.19
CA LYS A 90 16.65 -10.56 -8.41
C LYS A 90 15.60 -11.66 -8.18
N GLY A 91 14.50 -11.59 -8.91
CA GLY A 91 13.43 -12.58 -8.87
C GLY A 91 12.03 -11.99 -8.89
N ILE A 92 11.04 -12.86 -8.68
CA ILE A 92 9.62 -12.48 -8.66
C ILE A 92 9.16 -12.37 -7.21
N PHE A 93 8.48 -11.27 -6.91
CA PHE A 93 8.03 -10.93 -5.57
C PHE A 93 6.61 -10.38 -5.61
N HIS A 94 6.05 -10.11 -4.43
CA HIS A 94 4.70 -9.57 -4.27
C HIS A 94 4.70 -8.46 -3.24
N ALA A 95 4.00 -7.39 -3.56
CA ALA A 95 3.69 -6.31 -2.64
C ALA A 95 2.18 -6.23 -2.44
N PHE A 96 1.75 -5.90 -1.22
CA PHE A 96 0.35 -5.78 -0.85
C PHE A 96 0.12 -4.46 -0.14
N VAL A 97 -0.84 -3.67 -0.59
CA VAL A 97 -1.34 -2.51 0.14
C VAL A 97 -2.56 -2.97 0.92
N ASP A 98 -2.58 -2.77 2.23
CA ASP A 98 -3.77 -2.88 3.05
C ASP A 98 -4.25 -1.49 3.45
N ALA A 99 -5.54 -1.24 3.31
CA ALA A 99 -6.23 -0.08 3.85
C ALA A 99 -7.29 -0.58 4.84
N ILE A 100 -7.15 -0.21 6.10
CA ILE A 100 -7.97 -0.72 7.20
C ILE A 100 -8.58 0.49 7.91
N ASP A 101 -9.90 0.54 7.97
CA ASP A 101 -10.61 1.49 8.83
C ASP A 101 -10.24 1.22 10.29
N ASN A 102 -9.75 2.22 11.01
CA ASN A 102 -9.28 2.03 12.38
C ASN A 102 -10.39 1.67 13.36
N ASP A 103 -11.64 2.04 13.07
CA ASP A 103 -12.77 1.57 13.87
C ASP A 103 -12.92 0.05 13.81
N THR A 104 -12.47 -0.61 12.73
CA THR A 104 -12.41 -2.09 12.64
C THR A 104 -11.47 -2.71 13.67
N ILE A 105 -10.46 -1.96 14.11
CA ILE A 105 -9.41 -2.44 15.04
C ILE A 105 -9.77 -2.07 16.48
N TYR A 106 -10.26 -0.85 16.70
CA TYR A 106 -10.36 -0.26 18.03
C TYR A 106 -11.78 -0.23 18.60
N THR A 107 -12.81 -0.54 17.80
CA THR A 107 -14.20 -0.52 18.26
C THR A 107 -14.88 -1.87 18.04
N ASP A 108 -15.70 -2.27 19.02
CA ASP A 108 -16.45 -3.54 18.97
C ASP A 108 -17.85 -3.38 18.34
N ASN A 109 -18.28 -2.15 18.07
CA ASN A 109 -19.64 -1.83 17.63
C ASN A 109 -19.75 -1.46 16.15
N ARG A 110 -18.64 -1.46 15.40
CA ARG A 110 -18.61 -1.15 13.97
C ARG A 110 -18.32 -2.40 13.13
N PRO A 111 -18.86 -2.48 11.89
CA PRO A 111 -18.58 -3.60 11.00
C PRO A 111 -17.13 -3.57 10.53
N TYR A 112 -16.62 -4.76 10.20
CA TYR A 112 -15.32 -4.88 9.55
C TYR A 112 -15.29 -4.13 8.21
N ASN A 113 -14.32 -3.23 8.07
CA ASN A 113 -14.13 -2.41 6.88
C ASN A 113 -12.63 -2.35 6.51
N SER A 114 -12.23 -3.14 5.53
CA SER A 114 -10.88 -3.08 5.00
C SER A 114 -10.81 -3.51 3.53
N ARG A 115 -9.72 -3.12 2.87
CA ARG A 115 -9.39 -3.51 1.50
C ARG A 115 -7.93 -3.91 1.42
N VAL A 116 -7.63 -4.86 0.53
CA VAL A 116 -6.27 -5.30 0.23
C VAL A 116 -6.07 -5.39 -1.27
N TRP A 117 -4.92 -4.92 -1.73
CA TRP A 117 -4.53 -4.94 -3.14
C TRP A 117 -3.13 -5.51 -3.27
N GLY A 118 -3.02 -6.60 -4.02
CA GLY A 118 -1.76 -7.29 -4.27
C GLY A 118 -1.27 -7.07 -5.69
N ILE A 119 0.04 -6.87 -5.86
CA ILE A 119 0.68 -6.77 -7.17
C ILE A 119 1.96 -7.63 -7.19
N PRO A 120 2.14 -8.53 -8.16
CA PRO A 120 3.44 -9.14 -8.42
C PRO A 120 4.39 -8.10 -9.03
N TYR A 121 5.69 -8.27 -8.82
CA TYR A 121 6.72 -7.47 -9.47
C TYR A 121 7.99 -8.29 -9.70
N ILE A 122 8.81 -7.86 -10.65
CA ILE A 122 10.09 -8.47 -11.01
C ILE A 122 11.22 -7.52 -10.56
N VAL A 123 12.29 -8.11 -10.02
CA VAL A 123 13.57 -7.42 -9.80
C VAL A 123 14.60 -8.02 -10.77
N GLU A 124 15.20 -7.19 -11.63
CA GLU A 124 16.12 -7.60 -12.70
C GLU A 124 17.61 -7.37 -12.43
#